data_AF-A0A7R9JB16-F1
#
_entry.id   AF-A0A7R9JB16-F1
#
_cell.length_a   1.000
_cell.length_b   1.000
_cell.length_c   1.000
_cell.angle_alpha   90.00
_cell.angle_beta   90.00
_cell.angle_gamma   90.00
#
_symmetry.space_group_name_H-M   'P 1'
#
loop_
_entity.id
_entity.type
_entity.pdbx_description
1 polymer ?
#
loop_
_entity_poly.entity_id
_entity_poly.type
_entity_poly.pdbx_seq_one_letter_code
_entity_poly.pdbx_strand_id
1 'polypeptide(L)'
;KSAQQKELELLEDFAAERGFGGSLKSWDVPYWKRKQQRTIYSYDEEELREYFPLPQVLSGLFTLCENLFGLTIMPQPDVDTWHPDVQYYHILEGGKDTPIAGFYLDPYERAEEKLFVRDDSGWMVALRNKTSLMNTNPLAALVFNFPQPLYGKPSLLPFRDVLLLFRKFGHALQHLLTKTSYAEVSGSSNVEWDAVEVCSHFMTHWLYEPSTLANISSHYESGKPLPDDIVDKLCKVRQHLAGYDLCQELYLSALDLELHTTKEFWLDIVRRLLPQYSSFPLETIDSHPCAFLPIFTGQWGAAYYCHLWARIIAADAFSAFREVDRRNSTEISEIGRSEGADSIEVEAITTSITEGVKEASIVSFTICHLVDVAITSSTHLPGNRGFLIQIGAGYGLSVGPYSLNGVSDFIDNSLGSYSLPADMIHYVTECDVTLYVSPAMLNGEPSVCVAGGQVTRVGRQFNAVELNQGSQFSQFSSDQRSASIHFCTTEL
;
A
#
# COMPACT_ATOMS: atom_id res chain seq x y z
N LYS A 1 -15.22 21.67 -0.38
CA LYS A 1 -16.56 22.08 -0.87
C LYS A 1 -16.56 23.32 -1.75
N SER A 2 -16.17 24.50 -1.27
CA SER A 2 -16.21 25.73 -2.09
C SER A 2 -15.38 25.62 -3.38
N ALA A 3 -14.18 25.01 -3.30
CA ALA A 3 -13.36 24.71 -4.48
C ALA A 3 -14.06 23.75 -5.46
N GLN A 4 -14.56 22.60 -4.97
CA GLN A 4 -15.31 21.63 -5.77
C GLN A 4 -16.49 22.26 -6.52
N GLN A 5 -17.31 23.08 -5.83
CA GLN A 5 -18.46 23.73 -6.46
C GLN A 5 -18.04 24.62 -7.61
N LYS A 6 -17.06 25.50 -7.38
CA LYS A 6 -16.51 26.38 -8.41
C LYS A 6 -15.89 25.60 -9.57
N GLU A 7 -15.17 24.53 -9.27
CA GLU A 7 -14.55 23.65 -10.27
C GLU A 7 -15.60 22.96 -11.16
N LEU A 8 -16.69 22.47 -10.56
CA LEU A 8 -17.79 21.83 -11.29
C LEU A 8 -18.62 22.85 -12.10
N GLU A 9 -18.84 24.06 -11.57
CA GLU A 9 -19.48 25.16 -12.31
C GLU A 9 -18.67 25.51 -13.57
N LEU A 10 -17.35 25.66 -13.45
CA LEU A 10 -16.48 25.92 -14.59
C LEU A 10 -16.46 24.76 -15.61
N LEU A 11 -16.63 23.53 -15.14
CA LEU A 11 -16.71 22.35 -15.99
C LEU A 11 -18.05 22.30 -16.74
N GLU A 12 -19.15 22.66 -16.08
CA GLU A 12 -20.48 22.75 -16.65
C GLU A 12 -20.58 23.88 -17.69
N ASP A 13 -20.03 25.06 -17.40
CA ASP A 13 -19.93 26.18 -18.35
C ASP A 13 -19.15 25.75 -19.61
N PHE A 14 -17.98 25.11 -19.41
CA PHE A 14 -17.17 24.59 -20.51
C PHE A 14 -17.93 23.57 -21.38
N ALA A 15 -18.77 22.74 -20.75
CA ALA A 15 -19.62 21.77 -21.44
C ALA A 15 -20.75 22.46 -22.22
N ALA A 16 -21.43 23.42 -21.61
CA ALA A 16 -22.54 24.17 -22.19
C ALA A 16 -22.10 24.95 -23.44
N GLU A 17 -20.94 25.61 -23.39
CA GLU A 17 -20.32 26.27 -24.55
C GLU A 17 -20.10 25.34 -25.76
N ARG A 18 -20.02 24.03 -25.51
CA ARG A 18 -19.77 22.98 -26.52
C ARG A 18 -21.02 22.17 -26.86
N GLY A 19 -22.20 22.72 -26.54
CA GLY A 19 -23.49 22.16 -26.90
C GLY A 19 -24.00 21.08 -25.96
N PHE A 20 -23.43 20.93 -24.76
CA PHE A 20 -24.04 20.10 -23.72
C PHE A 20 -25.33 20.77 -23.23
N GLY A 21 -26.45 20.08 -23.41
CA GLY A 21 -27.75 20.55 -22.94
C GLY A 21 -28.15 19.79 -21.67
N GLY A 22 -28.20 20.50 -20.54
CA GLY A 22 -28.63 19.92 -19.26
C GLY A 22 -27.72 20.33 -18.11
N SER A 23 -28.00 19.79 -16.93
CA SER A 23 -27.12 19.93 -15.78
C SER A 23 -26.10 18.81 -15.71
N LEU A 24 -24.87 19.15 -15.31
CA LEU A 24 -23.79 18.19 -15.18
C LEU A 24 -24.15 17.09 -14.16
N LYS A 25 -23.85 15.82 -14.50
CA LYS A 25 -24.01 14.67 -13.61
C LYS A 25 -22.67 14.04 -13.24
N SER A 26 -22.66 13.19 -12.22
CA SER A 26 -21.42 12.55 -11.73
C SER A 26 -20.71 11.74 -12.82
N TRP A 27 -21.47 11.05 -13.69
CA TRP A 27 -20.92 10.28 -14.81
C TRP A 27 -20.42 11.14 -15.97
N ASP A 28 -20.82 12.40 -16.06
CA ASP A 28 -20.35 13.33 -17.10
C ASP A 28 -18.97 13.92 -16.74
N VAL A 29 -18.63 13.98 -15.45
CA VAL A 29 -17.39 14.61 -14.96
C VAL A 29 -16.14 14.02 -15.61
N PRO A 30 -15.91 12.68 -15.65
CA PRO A 30 -14.69 12.14 -16.27
C PRO A 30 -14.55 12.49 -17.76
N TYR A 31 -15.67 12.53 -18.49
CA TYR A 31 -15.68 12.87 -19.91
C TYR A 31 -15.29 14.33 -20.12
N TRP A 32 -15.97 15.26 -19.43
CA TRP A 32 -15.71 16.68 -19.59
C TRP A 32 -14.37 17.09 -18.99
N LYS A 33 -13.91 16.47 -17.89
CA LYS A 33 -12.57 16.66 -17.30
C LYS A 33 -11.50 16.42 -18.35
N ARG A 34 -11.57 15.27 -19.06
CA ARG A 34 -10.62 14.94 -20.14
C ARG A 34 -10.68 15.94 -21.30
N LYS A 35 -11.89 16.33 -21.71
CA LYS A 35 -12.08 17.29 -22.82
C LYS A 35 -11.56 18.69 -22.46
N GLN A 36 -11.78 19.13 -21.22
CA GLN A 36 -11.27 20.38 -20.70
C GLN A 36 -9.74 20.36 -20.59
N GLN A 37 -9.16 19.26 -20.10
CA GLN A 37 -7.70 19.09 -20.06
C GLN A 37 -7.06 19.20 -21.44
N ARG A 38 -7.63 18.52 -22.43
CA ARG A 38 -7.14 18.58 -23.82
C ARG A 38 -7.27 19.97 -24.43
N THR A 39 -8.37 20.67 -24.16
CA THR A 39 -8.68 21.96 -24.80
C THR A 39 -7.96 23.14 -24.15
N ILE A 40 -7.95 23.19 -22.81
CA ILE A 40 -7.41 24.33 -22.05
C ILE A 40 -5.91 24.17 -21.81
N TYR A 41 -5.45 22.96 -21.50
CA TYR A 41 -4.04 22.71 -21.20
C TYR A 41 -3.26 22.12 -22.37
N SER A 42 -3.89 21.91 -23.53
CA SER A 42 -3.27 21.23 -24.69
C SER A 42 -2.58 19.92 -24.28
N TYR A 43 -3.19 19.20 -23.34
CA TYR A 43 -2.67 17.96 -22.81
C TYR A 43 -3.15 16.80 -23.70
N ASP A 44 -2.23 16.23 -24.49
CA ASP A 44 -2.47 15.01 -25.26
C ASP A 44 -1.54 13.91 -24.73
N GLU A 45 -2.14 12.89 -24.11
CA GLU A 45 -1.42 11.80 -23.46
C GLU A 45 -0.62 10.96 -24.48
N GLU A 46 -1.11 10.85 -25.73
CA GLU A 46 -0.46 10.10 -26.80
C GLU A 46 0.75 10.82 -27.39
N GLU A 47 0.73 12.15 -27.44
CA GLU A 47 1.92 12.94 -27.82
C GLU A 47 2.93 12.94 -26.67
N LEU A 48 2.45 13.06 -25.44
CA LEU A 48 3.29 13.18 -24.27
C LEU A 48 4.11 11.90 -24.00
N ARG A 49 3.54 10.71 -24.19
CA ARG A 49 4.24 9.44 -23.93
C ARG A 49 5.49 9.26 -24.81
N GLU A 50 5.58 9.93 -25.96
CA GLU A 50 6.77 9.89 -26.83
C GLU A 50 8.02 10.48 -26.16
N TYR A 51 7.83 11.29 -25.13
CA TYR A 51 8.91 11.87 -24.33
C TYR A 51 9.29 11.04 -23.11
N PHE A 52 8.58 9.94 -22.82
CA PHE A 52 8.85 9.09 -21.65
C PHE A 52 9.17 7.64 -22.03
N PRO A 53 10.24 7.40 -22.82
CA PRO A 53 10.73 6.04 -23.01
C PRO A 53 11.26 5.47 -21.69
N LEU A 54 10.84 4.26 -21.32
CA LEU A 54 11.19 3.62 -20.04
C LEU A 54 12.69 3.69 -19.68
N PRO A 55 13.66 3.45 -20.60
CA PRO A 55 15.08 3.59 -20.28
C PRO A 55 15.48 5.01 -19.82
N GLN A 56 14.91 6.05 -20.43
CA GLN A 56 15.16 7.44 -20.03
C GLN A 56 14.56 7.73 -18.64
N VAL A 57 13.34 7.23 -18.41
CA VAL A 57 12.65 7.40 -17.12
C VAL A 57 13.44 6.73 -15.99
N LEU A 58 13.91 5.50 -16.20
CA LEU A 58 14.74 4.77 -15.22
C LEU A 58 16.06 5.48 -14.97
N SER A 59 16.75 5.93 -16.04
CA SER A 59 18.00 6.67 -15.90
C SER A 59 17.81 7.93 -15.06
N GLY A 60 16.80 8.75 -15.37
CA GLY A 60 16.52 9.97 -14.62
C GLY A 60 16.08 9.70 -13.17
N LEU A 61 15.31 8.63 -12.93
CA LEU A 61 14.96 8.17 -11.58
C LEU A 61 16.21 7.77 -10.78
N PHE A 62 17.15 7.05 -11.38
CA PHE A 62 18.39 6.66 -10.70
C PHE A 62 19.29 7.86 -10.41
N THR A 63 19.40 8.80 -11.34
CA THR A 63 20.10 10.08 -11.11
C THR A 63 19.43 10.89 -9.99
N LEU A 64 18.09 10.87 -9.90
CA LEU A 64 17.39 11.50 -8.78
C LEU A 64 17.79 10.84 -7.44
N CYS A 65 17.81 9.51 -7.38
CA CYS A 65 18.24 8.78 -6.18
C CYS A 65 19.71 9.02 -5.81
N GLU A 66 20.59 9.17 -6.79
CA GLU A 66 21.98 9.55 -6.58
C GLU A 66 22.08 10.94 -5.92
N ASN A 67 21.35 11.92 -6.45
CA ASN A 67 21.38 13.30 -5.95
C ASN A 67 20.76 13.43 -4.55
N LEU A 68 19.64 12.74 -4.30
CA LEU A 68 18.96 12.83 -3.01
C LEU A 68 19.66 12.00 -1.94
N PHE A 69 19.95 10.74 -2.25
CA PHE A 69 20.31 9.74 -1.25
C PHE A 69 21.78 9.31 -1.34
N GLY A 70 22.55 9.80 -2.32
CA GLY A 70 23.95 9.38 -2.52
C GLY A 70 24.09 7.92 -2.96
N LEU A 71 23.08 7.41 -3.67
CA LEU A 71 23.01 6.02 -4.11
C LEU A 71 23.57 5.86 -5.52
N THR A 72 24.20 4.72 -5.77
CA THR A 72 24.54 4.28 -7.13
C THR A 72 23.79 2.99 -7.44
N ILE A 73 22.95 3.04 -8.47
CA ILE A 73 22.11 1.91 -8.89
C ILE A 73 22.74 1.30 -10.16
N MET A 74 23.16 0.04 -10.07
CA MET A 74 23.93 -0.62 -11.14
C MET A 74 23.26 -1.90 -11.62
N PRO A 75 23.02 -2.08 -12.93
CA PRO A 75 22.47 -3.32 -13.46
C PRO A 75 23.47 -4.48 -13.25
N GLN A 76 22.96 -5.69 -12.98
CA GLN A 76 23.74 -6.93 -12.94
C GLN A 76 23.09 -7.95 -13.88
N PRO A 77 23.59 -8.10 -15.12
CA PRO A 77 22.98 -8.98 -16.12
C PRO A 77 23.18 -10.47 -15.83
N ASP A 78 24.14 -10.83 -14.97
CA ASP A 78 24.51 -12.22 -14.70
C ASP A 78 23.69 -12.87 -13.56
N VAL A 79 22.70 -12.16 -13.02
CA VAL A 79 21.84 -12.66 -11.94
C VAL A 79 20.68 -13.45 -12.55
N ASP A 80 20.39 -14.62 -11.97
CA ASP A 80 19.26 -15.46 -12.40
C ASP A 80 17.93 -14.71 -12.23
N THR A 81 17.11 -14.72 -13.28
CA THR A 81 15.78 -14.11 -13.29
C THR A 81 14.72 -15.09 -13.77
N TRP A 82 13.46 -14.83 -13.44
CA TRP A 82 12.34 -15.69 -13.84
C TRP A 82 11.85 -15.44 -15.28
N HIS A 83 12.30 -14.36 -15.93
CA HIS A 83 11.93 -14.04 -17.31
C HIS A 83 13.03 -13.17 -17.96
N PRO A 84 13.32 -13.33 -19.28
CA PRO A 84 14.39 -12.59 -19.96
C PRO A 84 14.28 -11.05 -19.91
N ASP A 85 13.05 -10.53 -19.79
CA ASP A 85 12.80 -9.08 -19.67
C ASP A 85 13.02 -8.53 -18.25
N VAL A 86 13.20 -9.41 -17.26
CA VAL A 86 13.44 -9.02 -15.88
C VAL A 86 14.89 -8.60 -15.74
N GLN A 87 15.10 -7.43 -15.16
CA GLN A 87 16.42 -6.87 -14.89
C GLN A 87 16.67 -6.86 -13.39
N TYR A 88 17.92 -7.08 -12.99
CA TYR A 88 18.33 -6.98 -11.61
C TYR A 88 19.33 -5.85 -11.41
N TYR A 89 19.20 -5.16 -10.28
CA TYR A 89 20.02 -4.01 -9.92
C TYR A 89 20.61 -4.16 -8.52
N HIS A 90 21.88 -3.80 -8.38
CA HIS A 90 22.51 -3.52 -7.09
C HIS A 90 22.33 -2.06 -6.71
N ILE A 91 22.20 -1.81 -5.40
CA ILE A 91 22.24 -0.47 -4.80
C ILE A 91 23.51 -0.37 -3.95
N LEU A 92 24.34 0.62 -4.27
CA LEU A 92 25.56 0.99 -3.55
C LEU A 92 25.34 2.34 -2.85
N GLU A 93 26.07 2.58 -1.77
CA GLU A 93 25.99 3.84 -1.00
C GLU A 93 27.40 4.38 -0.74
N GLY A 94 27.59 5.69 -0.94
CA GLY A 94 28.81 6.40 -0.54
C GLY A 94 30.08 5.96 -1.28
N GLY A 95 29.95 5.52 -2.55
CA GLY A 95 31.08 5.09 -3.38
C GLY A 95 31.73 3.77 -2.95
N LYS A 96 31.05 2.97 -2.12
CA LYS A 96 31.50 1.62 -1.75
C LYS A 96 31.17 0.62 -2.86
N ASP A 97 32.04 -0.36 -3.08
CA ASP A 97 31.82 -1.44 -4.05
C ASP A 97 30.89 -2.55 -3.52
N THR A 98 30.60 -2.57 -2.21
CA THR A 98 29.72 -3.57 -1.60
C THR A 98 28.26 -3.12 -1.68
N PRO A 99 27.36 -3.90 -2.32
CA PRO A 99 25.94 -3.55 -2.40
C PRO A 99 25.31 -3.59 -1.02
N ILE A 100 24.50 -2.57 -0.72
CA ILE A 100 23.69 -2.49 0.51
C ILE A 100 22.32 -3.13 0.33
N ALA A 101 21.84 -3.22 -0.91
CA ALA A 101 20.54 -3.80 -1.27
C ALA A 101 20.52 -4.20 -2.75
N GLY A 102 19.44 -4.87 -3.17
CA GLY A 102 19.18 -5.15 -4.58
C GLY A 102 17.69 -5.20 -4.90
N PHE A 103 17.34 -5.07 -6.17
CA PHE A 103 15.96 -5.24 -6.61
C PHE A 103 15.85 -5.81 -8.03
N TYR A 104 14.77 -6.54 -8.26
CA TYR A 104 14.33 -6.94 -9.60
C TYR A 104 13.35 -5.92 -10.16
N LEU A 105 13.43 -5.65 -11.46
CA LEU A 105 12.48 -4.87 -12.23
C LEU A 105 11.89 -5.75 -13.33
N ASP A 106 10.59 -5.99 -13.27
CA ASP A 106 9.83 -6.75 -14.26
C ASP A 106 8.77 -5.85 -14.92
N PRO A 107 9.13 -5.09 -15.96
CA PRO A 107 8.37 -3.91 -16.37
C PRO A 107 7.16 -4.20 -17.26
N TYR A 108 7.20 -5.24 -18.07
CA TYR A 108 6.27 -5.35 -19.20
C TYR A 108 5.07 -6.26 -18.93
N GLU A 109 3.93 -5.91 -19.53
CA GLU A 109 2.72 -6.72 -19.52
C GLU A 109 2.97 -8.10 -20.17
N ARG A 110 2.37 -9.15 -19.60
CA ARG A 110 2.35 -10.51 -20.17
C ARG A 110 0.99 -11.14 -19.87
N ALA A 111 0.04 -10.96 -20.78
CA ALA A 111 -1.40 -11.18 -20.54
C ALA A 111 -1.76 -12.56 -19.97
N GLU A 112 -0.99 -13.61 -20.31
CA GLU A 112 -1.27 -14.99 -19.89
C GLU A 112 -0.43 -15.45 -18.68
N GLU A 113 0.61 -14.70 -18.31
CA GLU A 113 1.61 -15.14 -17.32
C GLU A 113 1.68 -14.24 -16.08
N LYS A 114 1.27 -12.98 -16.21
CA LYS A 114 1.29 -12.00 -15.13
C LYS A 114 -0.11 -11.67 -14.67
N LEU A 115 -0.23 -11.45 -13.36
CA LEU A 115 -1.43 -10.88 -12.77
C LEU A 115 -1.74 -9.53 -13.42
N PHE A 116 -2.97 -9.35 -13.87
CA PHE A 116 -3.47 -8.06 -14.33
C PHE A 116 -4.55 -7.60 -13.36
N VAL A 117 -4.32 -6.45 -12.71
CA VAL A 117 -5.31 -5.81 -11.86
C VAL A 117 -5.82 -4.59 -12.62
N ARG A 118 -7.14 -4.53 -12.82
CA ARG A 118 -7.76 -3.37 -13.46
C ARG A 118 -7.46 -2.12 -12.63
N ASP A 119 -6.98 -1.07 -13.30
CA ASP A 119 -6.64 0.24 -12.72
C ASP A 119 -5.41 0.26 -11.77
N ASP A 120 -4.66 -0.84 -11.63
CA ASP A 120 -3.30 -0.85 -11.03
C ASP A 120 -2.33 -1.64 -11.91
N SER A 121 -1.44 -0.93 -12.61
CA SER A 121 -0.47 -1.54 -13.52
C SER A 121 0.82 -1.98 -12.84
N GLY A 122 0.93 -2.00 -11.50
CA GLY A 122 2.14 -2.54 -10.87
C GLY A 122 2.15 -2.57 -9.34
N TRP A 123 3.08 -3.34 -8.78
CA TRP A 123 3.23 -3.51 -7.33
C TRP A 123 4.69 -3.72 -6.94
N MET A 124 4.97 -3.46 -5.66
CA MET A 124 6.27 -3.72 -5.04
C MET A 124 6.10 -4.94 -4.12
N VAL A 125 7.05 -5.88 -4.19
CA VAL A 125 7.11 -7.05 -3.32
C VAL A 125 8.42 -7.01 -2.52
N ALA A 126 8.33 -6.98 -1.19
CA ALA A 126 9.46 -7.24 -0.33
C ALA A 126 9.80 -8.74 -0.37
N LEU A 127 10.94 -9.10 -0.95
CA LEU A 127 11.37 -10.50 -1.09
C LEU A 127 12.21 -10.98 0.08
N ARG A 128 13.07 -10.10 0.60
CA ARG A 128 13.92 -10.38 1.76
C ARG A 128 14.07 -9.13 2.62
N ASN A 129 13.90 -9.31 3.91
CA ASN A 129 14.10 -8.28 4.92
C ASN A 129 15.58 -8.14 5.29
N LYS A 130 15.96 -6.96 5.79
CA LYS A 130 17.29 -6.75 6.35
C LYS A 130 17.37 -7.44 7.71
N THR A 131 18.45 -8.16 7.96
CA THR A 131 18.74 -8.60 9.34
C THR A 131 20.22 -8.78 9.60
N SER A 132 20.66 -8.31 10.77
CA SER A 132 22.02 -8.54 11.25
C SER A 132 22.24 -9.98 11.70
N LEU A 133 21.19 -10.68 12.16
CA LEU A 133 21.28 -12.05 12.67
C LEU A 133 21.78 -13.04 11.59
N MET A 134 21.25 -12.90 10.38
CA MET A 134 21.62 -13.71 9.22
C MET A 134 22.54 -12.98 8.24
N ASN A 135 22.95 -11.74 8.57
CA ASN A 135 23.74 -10.86 7.73
C ASN A 135 23.16 -10.73 6.30
N THR A 136 21.85 -10.51 6.19
CA THR A 136 21.15 -10.39 4.90
C THR A 136 20.85 -8.95 4.55
N ASN A 137 21.16 -8.58 3.31
CA ASN A 137 20.74 -7.32 2.72
C ASN A 137 19.29 -7.40 2.21
N PRO A 138 18.51 -6.32 2.27
CA PRO A 138 17.14 -6.30 1.78
C PRO A 138 17.08 -6.50 0.27
N LEU A 139 15.99 -7.11 -0.19
CA LEU A 139 15.73 -7.43 -1.59
C LEU A 139 14.25 -7.18 -1.90
N ALA A 140 13.97 -6.55 -3.03
CA ALA A 140 12.62 -6.28 -3.50
C ALA A 140 12.42 -6.69 -4.98
N ALA A 141 11.17 -6.79 -5.40
CA ALA A 141 10.79 -6.86 -6.80
C ALA A 141 9.77 -5.77 -7.11
N LEU A 142 10.03 -5.01 -8.17
CA LEU A 142 9.11 -4.05 -8.77
C LEU A 142 8.53 -4.68 -10.03
N VAL A 143 7.23 -4.96 -10.01
CA VAL A 143 6.54 -5.64 -11.09
C VAL A 143 5.51 -4.69 -11.69
N PHE A 144 5.56 -4.52 -13.01
CA PHE A 144 4.63 -3.68 -13.75
C PHE A 144 4.05 -4.40 -14.97
N ASN A 145 3.02 -3.80 -15.54
CA ASN A 145 2.34 -4.19 -16.78
C ASN A 145 2.41 -3.03 -17.79
N PHE A 146 3.61 -2.49 -18.01
CA PHE A 146 3.82 -1.45 -19.03
C PHE A 146 3.76 -2.03 -20.44
N PRO A 147 3.43 -1.20 -21.45
CA PRO A 147 3.45 -1.63 -22.84
C PRO A 147 4.82 -2.20 -23.24
N GLN A 148 4.84 -3.33 -23.94
CA GLN A 148 6.08 -3.91 -24.43
C GLN A 148 6.75 -2.99 -25.48
N PRO A 149 8.09 -3.02 -25.61
CA PRO A 149 8.79 -2.46 -26.76
C PRO A 149 8.27 -3.09 -28.06
N LEU A 150 7.87 -2.28 -29.04
CA LEU A 150 7.27 -2.73 -30.29
C LEU A 150 7.98 -2.10 -31.50
N TYR A 151 8.25 -2.90 -32.52
CA TYR A 151 8.83 -2.45 -33.80
C TYR A 151 10.12 -1.63 -33.66
N GLY A 152 10.99 -1.99 -32.71
CA GLY A 152 12.24 -1.27 -32.45
C GLY A 152 12.08 0.02 -31.64
N LYS A 153 10.84 0.37 -31.23
CA LYS A 153 10.58 1.47 -30.30
C LYS A 153 10.71 0.98 -28.86
N PRO A 154 11.29 1.77 -27.94
CA PRO A 154 11.27 1.45 -26.52
C PRO A 154 9.82 1.44 -26.00
N SER A 155 9.62 0.89 -24.80
CA SER A 155 8.36 1.05 -24.07
C SER A 155 8.14 2.54 -23.78
N LEU A 156 7.07 3.11 -24.33
CA LEU A 156 6.69 4.53 -24.16
C LEU A 156 5.62 4.62 -23.08
N LEU A 157 5.92 5.31 -21.98
CA LEU A 157 5.05 5.35 -20.82
C LEU A 157 4.11 6.56 -20.90
N PRO A 158 2.78 6.37 -20.74
CA PRO A 158 1.93 7.49 -20.39
C PRO A 158 2.36 8.07 -19.04
N PHE A 159 2.11 9.37 -18.81
CA PHE A 159 2.58 10.03 -17.59
C PHE A 159 2.02 9.39 -16.29
N ARG A 160 0.84 8.76 -16.35
CA ARG A 160 0.28 7.98 -15.24
C ARG A 160 1.14 6.77 -14.84
N ASP A 161 1.79 6.13 -15.81
CA ASP A 161 2.65 4.98 -15.57
C ASP A 161 4.02 5.42 -15.02
N VAL A 162 4.51 6.59 -15.46
CA VAL A 162 5.67 7.27 -14.84
C VAL A 162 5.38 7.59 -13.37
N LEU A 163 4.19 8.14 -13.08
CA LEU A 163 3.72 8.40 -11.72
C LEU A 163 3.67 7.12 -10.87
N LEU A 164 3.15 6.04 -11.45
CA LEU A 164 3.09 4.74 -10.78
C LEU A 164 4.48 4.18 -10.48
N LEU A 165 5.40 4.23 -11.45
CA LEU A 165 6.79 3.80 -11.28
C LEU A 165 7.43 4.52 -10.09
N PHE A 166 7.33 5.84 -10.03
CA PHE A 166 7.87 6.64 -8.91
C PHE A 166 7.22 6.28 -7.57
N ARG A 167 5.90 6.06 -7.57
CA ARG A 167 5.18 5.64 -6.36
C ARG A 167 5.69 4.29 -5.84
N LYS A 168 5.75 3.27 -6.69
CA LYS A 168 6.20 1.93 -6.29
C LYS A 168 7.70 1.91 -5.98
N PHE A 169 8.49 2.76 -6.65
CA PHE A 169 9.90 2.92 -6.31
C PHE A 169 10.10 3.57 -4.94
N GLY A 170 9.25 4.52 -4.53
CA GLY A 170 9.27 5.07 -3.16
C GLY A 170 9.03 4.00 -2.10
N HIS A 171 8.08 3.09 -2.32
CA HIS A 171 7.90 1.89 -1.49
C HIS A 171 9.17 1.03 -1.45
N ALA A 172 9.78 0.77 -2.60
CA ALA A 172 11.01 -0.01 -2.68
C ALA A 172 12.16 0.67 -1.91
N LEU A 173 12.32 1.99 -2.00
CA LEU A 173 13.35 2.73 -1.25
C LEU A 173 13.19 2.55 0.26
N GLN A 174 11.95 2.64 0.78
CA GLN A 174 11.68 2.41 2.20
C GLN A 174 12.13 1.01 2.64
N HIS A 175 11.85 0.00 1.83
CA HIS A 175 12.29 -1.37 2.10
C HIS A 175 13.80 -1.55 2.01
N LEU A 176 14.42 -1.00 0.96
CA LEU A 176 15.80 -1.28 0.58
C LEU A 176 16.83 -0.46 1.35
N LEU A 177 16.48 0.74 1.82
CA LEU A 177 17.39 1.65 2.52
C LEU A 177 17.31 1.56 4.05
N THR A 178 16.48 0.68 4.59
CA THR A 178 16.34 0.49 6.04
C THR A 178 17.68 0.22 6.73
N LYS A 179 17.89 0.88 7.88
CA LYS A 179 19.06 0.66 8.75
C LYS A 179 18.75 -0.28 9.90
N THR A 180 17.47 -0.54 10.15
CA THR A 180 16.97 -1.46 11.16
C THR A 180 17.52 -2.87 10.97
N SER A 181 17.97 -3.47 12.07
CA SER A 181 18.68 -4.75 12.06
C SER A 181 17.80 -5.96 12.36
N TYR A 182 16.55 -5.74 12.78
CA TYR A 182 15.59 -6.79 13.13
C TYR A 182 14.61 -6.99 11.99
N ALA A 183 14.53 -8.21 11.46
CA ALA A 183 13.70 -8.52 10.29
C ALA A 183 12.21 -8.18 10.51
N GLU A 184 11.71 -8.30 11.73
CA GLU A 184 10.29 -8.06 12.08
C GLU A 184 9.87 -6.59 11.94
N VAL A 185 10.82 -5.67 11.99
CA VAL A 185 10.59 -4.21 11.95
C VAL A 185 11.46 -3.51 10.90
N SER A 186 12.09 -4.26 10.00
CA SER A 186 12.95 -3.69 8.96
C SER A 186 12.16 -3.37 7.69
N GLY A 187 12.52 -2.26 7.04
CA GLY A 187 12.00 -1.91 5.73
C GLY A 187 10.52 -1.56 5.76
N SER A 188 9.71 -2.33 5.05
CA SER A 188 8.25 -2.15 5.04
C SER A 188 7.52 -2.92 6.15
N SER A 189 8.24 -3.71 6.98
CA SER A 189 7.60 -4.51 8.03
C SER A 189 7.27 -3.67 9.26
N ASN A 190 6.04 -3.84 9.75
CA ASN A 190 5.53 -3.23 10.98
C ASN A 190 5.58 -1.70 11.03
N VAL A 191 5.49 -1.07 9.86
CA VAL A 191 5.23 0.36 9.72
C VAL A 191 3.75 0.63 9.92
N GLU A 192 3.42 1.67 10.67
CA GLU A 192 2.04 2.09 10.88
C GLU A 192 1.35 2.35 9.53
N TRP A 193 0.11 1.87 9.42
CA TRP A 193 -0.60 1.82 8.14
C TRP A 193 -0.92 3.21 7.57
N ASP A 194 -0.97 4.23 8.41
CA ASP A 194 -1.13 5.65 8.04
C ASP A 194 0.18 6.33 7.58
N ALA A 195 1.32 5.67 7.77
CA ALA A 195 2.63 6.12 7.30
C ALA A 195 3.17 5.34 6.09
N VAL A 196 2.59 4.17 5.77
CA VAL A 196 3.12 3.25 4.74
C VAL A 196 3.22 3.87 3.33
N GLU A 197 2.37 4.83 2.99
CA GLU A 197 2.37 5.50 1.67
C GLU A 197 3.19 6.80 1.63
N VAL A 198 3.86 7.20 2.72
CA VAL A 198 4.58 8.48 2.79
C VAL A 198 5.72 8.54 1.76
N CYS A 199 6.59 7.53 1.74
CA CYS A 199 7.72 7.47 0.80
C CYS A 199 7.24 7.39 -0.66
N SER A 200 6.13 6.69 -0.89
CA SER A 200 5.50 6.56 -2.19
C SER A 200 5.05 7.94 -2.70
N HIS A 201 4.33 8.70 -1.88
CA HIS A 201 3.85 10.03 -2.23
C HIS A 201 5.00 11.03 -2.34
N PHE A 202 5.98 10.97 -1.45
CA PHE A 202 7.17 11.83 -1.47
C PHE A 202 7.87 11.73 -2.82
N MET A 203 8.14 10.51 -3.31
CA MET A 203 8.78 10.32 -4.62
C MET A 203 7.94 10.93 -5.76
N THR A 204 6.61 10.85 -5.70
CA THR A 204 5.76 11.43 -6.75
C THR A 204 5.79 12.96 -6.82
N HIS A 205 6.20 13.67 -5.76
CA HIS A 205 6.31 15.12 -5.81
C HIS A 205 7.42 15.57 -6.77
N TRP A 206 8.51 14.82 -6.87
CA TRP A 206 9.65 15.13 -7.72
C TRP A 206 9.31 15.15 -9.22
N LEU A 207 8.26 14.44 -9.65
CA LEU A 207 7.80 14.45 -11.04
C LEU A 207 7.30 15.82 -11.53
N TYR A 208 7.05 16.73 -10.61
CA TYR A 208 6.58 18.09 -10.91
C TYR A 208 7.67 19.15 -10.72
N GLU A 209 8.90 18.74 -10.37
CA GLU A 209 10.05 19.63 -10.40
C GLU A 209 10.64 19.67 -11.82
N PRO A 210 10.85 20.85 -12.42
CA PRO A 210 11.33 20.98 -13.79
C PRO A 210 12.64 20.24 -14.07
N SER A 211 13.57 20.24 -13.10
CA SER A 211 14.87 19.57 -13.23
C SER A 211 14.72 18.04 -13.33
N THR A 212 13.91 17.45 -12.45
CA THR A 212 13.61 16.01 -12.50
C THR A 212 12.90 15.66 -13.79
N LEU A 213 11.88 16.44 -14.17
CA LEU A 213 11.09 16.18 -15.36
C LEU A 213 11.95 16.23 -16.64
N ALA A 214 12.86 17.20 -16.73
CA ALA A 214 13.83 17.29 -17.82
C ALA A 214 14.78 16.08 -17.86
N ASN A 215 15.17 15.54 -16.70
CA ASN A 215 16.08 14.38 -16.62
C ASN A 215 15.39 13.05 -16.98
N ILE A 216 14.09 12.90 -16.72
CA ILE A 216 13.35 11.67 -17.02
C ILE A 216 12.69 11.68 -18.40
N SER A 217 12.80 12.78 -19.15
CA SER A 217 12.11 12.94 -20.43
C SER A 217 13.07 13.25 -21.58
N SER A 218 12.82 12.60 -22.72
CA SER A 218 13.48 12.86 -23.99
C SER A 218 12.67 12.20 -25.09
N HIS A 219 12.44 12.90 -26.19
CA HIS A 219 11.71 12.34 -27.32
C HIS A 219 12.43 11.11 -27.87
N TYR A 220 11.74 9.96 -27.93
CA TYR A 220 12.38 8.67 -28.26
C TYR A 220 13.12 8.63 -29.61
N GLU A 221 12.60 9.28 -30.67
CA GLU A 221 13.31 9.33 -31.97
C GLU A 221 14.32 10.48 -32.09
N SER A 222 13.91 11.70 -31.72
CA SER A 222 14.69 12.91 -31.99
C SER A 222 15.69 13.29 -30.89
N GLY A 223 15.56 12.72 -29.69
CA GLY A 223 16.34 13.06 -28.51
C GLY A 223 16.07 14.46 -27.96
N LYS A 224 15.10 15.20 -28.51
CA LYS A 224 14.78 16.56 -28.07
C LYS A 224 14.24 16.54 -26.64
N PRO A 225 14.59 17.54 -25.83
CA PRO A 225 14.04 17.68 -24.48
C PRO A 225 12.53 17.93 -24.55
N LEU A 226 11.84 17.61 -23.45
CA LEU A 226 10.44 17.98 -23.28
C LEU A 226 10.31 19.51 -23.36
N PRO A 227 9.43 20.06 -24.21
CA PRO A 227 9.16 21.49 -24.27
C PRO A 227 8.80 22.09 -22.90
N ASP A 228 9.40 23.24 -22.56
CA ASP A 228 9.20 23.91 -21.27
C ASP A 228 7.72 24.24 -20.99
N ASP A 229 6.94 24.51 -22.04
CA ASP A 229 5.51 24.80 -21.90
C ASP A 229 4.70 23.58 -21.43
N ILE A 230 5.15 22.37 -21.73
CA ILE A 230 4.52 21.13 -21.28
C ILE A 230 4.73 20.91 -19.78
N VAL A 231 5.87 21.32 -19.22
CA VAL A 231 6.14 21.24 -17.78
C VAL A 231 5.10 22.05 -16.99
N ASP A 232 4.88 23.31 -17.39
CA ASP A 232 3.87 24.18 -16.77
C ASP A 232 2.46 23.63 -16.92
N LYS A 233 2.16 23.00 -18.07
CA LYS A 233 0.87 22.36 -18.33
C LYS A 233 0.66 21.15 -17.41
N LEU A 234 1.66 20.31 -17.19
CA LEU A 234 1.57 19.15 -16.28
C LEU A 234 1.23 19.59 -14.85
N CYS A 235 1.87 20.65 -14.36
CA CYS A 235 1.56 21.24 -13.07
C CYS A 235 0.11 21.75 -12.98
N LYS A 236 -0.40 22.40 -14.03
CA LYS A 236 -1.80 22.85 -14.11
C LYS A 236 -2.79 21.68 -14.19
N VAL A 237 -2.46 20.65 -14.97
CA VAL A 237 -3.26 19.43 -15.11
C VAL A 237 -3.37 18.70 -13.77
N ARG A 238 -2.30 18.65 -12.96
CA ARG A 238 -2.33 18.09 -11.59
C ARG A 238 -3.35 18.81 -10.69
N GLN A 239 -3.49 20.12 -10.85
CA GLN A 239 -4.40 20.95 -10.03
C GLN A 239 -5.84 20.93 -10.57
N HIS A 240 -6.06 20.38 -11.76
CA HIS A 240 -7.36 20.42 -12.41
C HIS A 240 -8.38 19.48 -11.75
N LEU A 241 -9.47 20.06 -11.21
CA LEU A 241 -10.48 19.38 -10.39
C LEU A 241 -9.92 18.74 -9.11
N ALA A 242 -8.80 19.26 -8.58
CA ALA A 242 -8.18 18.74 -7.37
C ALA A 242 -9.10 18.88 -6.15
N GLY A 243 -9.94 19.93 -6.09
CA GLY A 243 -10.94 20.09 -5.03
C GLY A 243 -12.05 19.05 -5.10
N TYR A 244 -12.52 18.72 -6.30
CA TYR A 244 -13.48 17.64 -6.53
C TYR A 244 -12.89 16.27 -6.15
N ASP A 245 -11.70 15.94 -6.65
CA ASP A 245 -11.03 14.67 -6.38
C ASP A 245 -10.76 14.51 -4.86
N LEU A 246 -10.31 15.57 -4.18
CA LEU A 246 -10.10 15.55 -2.72
C LEU A 246 -11.40 15.32 -1.94
N CYS A 247 -12.52 15.90 -2.37
CA CYS A 247 -13.80 15.66 -1.70
C CYS A 247 -14.27 14.21 -1.86
N GLN A 248 -13.97 13.56 -2.99
CA GLN A 248 -14.26 12.12 -3.17
C GLN A 248 -13.42 11.26 -2.24
N GLU A 249 -12.12 11.53 -2.13
CA GLU A 249 -11.24 10.81 -1.20
C GLU A 249 -11.71 10.98 0.26
N LEU A 250 -12.01 12.21 0.68
CA LEU A 250 -12.54 12.49 2.01
C LEU A 250 -13.86 11.76 2.29
N TYR A 251 -14.73 11.69 1.28
CA TYR A 251 -15.98 10.94 1.38
C TYR A 251 -15.72 9.45 1.61
N LEU A 252 -14.85 8.83 0.82
CA LEU A 252 -14.52 7.42 0.92
C LEU A 252 -13.85 7.09 2.25
N SER A 253 -12.96 7.96 2.75
CA SER A 253 -12.35 7.83 4.08
C SER A 253 -13.40 7.90 5.19
N ALA A 254 -14.33 8.86 5.12
CA ALA A 254 -15.40 8.99 6.11
C ALA A 254 -16.37 7.81 6.06
N LEU A 255 -16.72 7.34 4.85
CA LEU A 255 -17.58 6.18 4.64
C LEU A 255 -16.99 4.92 5.25
N ASP A 256 -15.70 4.66 5.00
CA ASP A 256 -14.97 3.53 5.57
C ASP A 256 -15.01 3.55 7.11
N LEU A 257 -14.65 4.67 7.74
CA LEU A 257 -14.68 4.81 9.20
C LEU A 257 -16.09 4.60 9.78
N GLU A 258 -17.12 5.13 9.13
CA GLU A 258 -18.50 5.02 9.59
C GLU A 258 -19.06 3.59 9.44
N LEU A 259 -18.68 2.88 8.37
CA LEU A 259 -19.00 1.46 8.18
C LEU A 259 -18.37 0.58 9.27
N HIS A 260 -17.19 0.94 9.78
CA HIS A 260 -16.47 0.16 10.80
C HIS A 260 -16.75 0.60 12.25
N THR A 261 -17.39 1.75 12.46
CA THR A 261 -17.71 2.26 13.80
C THR A 261 -19.18 2.09 14.16
N THR A 262 -20.06 1.96 13.16
CA THR A 262 -21.51 1.85 13.36
C THR A 262 -22.03 0.47 12.95
N LYS A 263 -23.27 0.16 13.35
CA LYS A 263 -24.03 -1.02 12.88
C LYS A 263 -25.16 -0.62 11.92
N GLU A 264 -25.15 0.62 11.46
CA GLU A 264 -26.18 1.14 10.54
C GLU A 264 -26.10 0.40 9.19
N PHE A 265 -27.24 0.30 8.50
CA PHE A 265 -27.23 -0.23 7.15
C PHE A 265 -26.47 0.76 6.25
N TRP A 266 -25.59 0.26 5.37
CA TRP A 266 -24.67 1.09 4.57
C TRP A 266 -25.37 2.23 3.83
N LEU A 267 -26.60 2.02 3.36
CA LEU A 267 -27.35 3.03 2.61
C LEU A 267 -27.73 4.23 3.46
N ASP A 268 -28.00 4.03 4.75
CA ASP A 268 -28.35 5.12 5.67
C ASP A 268 -27.10 5.97 5.98
N ILE A 269 -25.95 5.32 6.12
CA ILE A 269 -24.63 5.98 6.24
C ILE A 269 -24.36 6.82 4.98
N VAL A 270 -24.51 6.25 3.79
CA VAL A 270 -24.30 6.97 2.51
C VAL A 270 -25.23 8.17 2.38
N ARG A 271 -26.53 8.01 2.68
CA ARG A 271 -27.52 9.11 2.61
C ARG A 271 -27.16 10.26 3.55
N ARG A 272 -26.59 9.96 4.72
CA ARG A 272 -26.15 10.94 5.71
C ARG A 272 -24.83 11.61 5.30
N LEU A 273 -23.86 10.85 4.80
CA LEU A 273 -22.51 11.34 4.51
C LEU A 273 -22.37 12.00 3.14
N LEU A 274 -22.92 11.42 2.07
CA LEU A 274 -22.65 11.88 0.70
C LEU A 274 -22.95 13.38 0.48
N PRO A 275 -24.07 13.97 0.97
CA PRO A 275 -24.31 15.41 0.85
C PRO A 275 -23.28 16.29 1.57
N GLN A 276 -22.52 15.70 2.50
CA GLN A 276 -21.47 16.38 3.23
C GLN A 276 -20.15 16.45 2.46
N TYR A 277 -20.02 15.79 1.31
CA TYR A 277 -18.76 15.77 0.54
C TYR A 277 -18.96 15.94 -0.96
N SER A 278 -20.07 15.46 -1.50
CA SER A 278 -20.39 15.53 -2.93
C SER A 278 -21.32 16.71 -3.24
N SER A 279 -21.13 17.31 -4.42
CA SER A 279 -22.08 18.26 -5.00
C SER A 279 -23.18 17.56 -5.81
N PHE A 280 -23.06 16.25 -6.04
CA PHE A 280 -24.07 15.44 -6.72
C PHE A 280 -24.94 14.68 -5.69
N PRO A 281 -26.25 14.56 -5.94
CA PRO A 281 -27.13 13.73 -5.11
C PRO A 281 -26.80 12.25 -5.27
N LEU A 282 -27.22 11.43 -4.30
CA LEU A 282 -27.16 9.98 -4.42
C LEU A 282 -28.14 9.51 -5.51
N GLU A 283 -27.64 8.72 -6.46
CA GLU A 283 -28.49 8.12 -7.49
C GLU A 283 -29.21 6.88 -6.96
N THR A 284 -30.44 6.64 -7.46
CA THR A 284 -31.32 5.56 -6.93
C THR A 284 -30.74 4.15 -7.07
N ILE A 285 -29.87 3.94 -8.07
CA ILE A 285 -29.22 2.65 -8.35
C ILE A 285 -27.78 2.59 -7.83
N ASP A 286 -27.32 3.62 -7.12
CA ASP A 286 -25.95 3.69 -6.63
C ASP A 286 -25.76 2.75 -5.42
N SER A 287 -24.91 1.75 -5.61
CA SER A 287 -24.44 0.81 -4.59
C SER A 287 -22.92 0.74 -4.55
N HIS A 288 -22.22 1.86 -4.80
CA HIS A 288 -20.75 1.90 -4.82
C HIS A 288 -20.07 1.31 -3.58
N PRO A 289 -20.63 1.33 -2.35
CA PRO A 289 -19.98 0.66 -1.22
C PRO A 289 -19.83 -0.84 -1.47
N CYS A 290 -20.78 -1.50 -2.16
CA CYS A 290 -20.66 -2.92 -2.49
C CYS A 290 -19.51 -3.25 -3.46
N ALA A 291 -18.92 -2.24 -4.12
CA ALA A 291 -17.75 -2.37 -4.98
C ALA A 291 -16.48 -1.76 -4.35
N PHE A 292 -16.51 -1.38 -3.08
CA PHE A 292 -15.39 -0.72 -2.42
C PHE A 292 -14.34 -1.74 -1.93
N LEU A 293 -13.72 -2.44 -2.89
CA LEU A 293 -12.80 -3.56 -2.66
C LEU A 293 -11.64 -3.27 -1.69
N PRO A 294 -11.01 -2.08 -1.68
CA PRO A 294 -9.91 -1.78 -0.75
C PRO A 294 -10.22 -2.05 0.71
N ILE A 295 -11.45 -1.76 1.16
CA ILE A 295 -11.84 -1.88 2.58
C ILE A 295 -12.46 -3.24 2.92
N PHE A 296 -13.02 -3.95 1.94
CA PHE A 296 -13.69 -5.24 2.15
C PHE A 296 -12.81 -6.45 1.88
N THR A 297 -11.95 -6.37 0.87
CA THR A 297 -11.11 -7.47 0.40
C THR A 297 -9.63 -7.13 0.41
N GLY A 298 -9.31 -5.83 0.48
CA GLY A 298 -7.96 -5.33 0.64
C GLY A 298 -7.56 -5.18 2.11
N GLN A 299 -6.47 -4.44 2.32
CA GLN A 299 -5.87 -4.23 3.63
C GLN A 299 -6.23 -2.85 4.22
N TRP A 300 -7.27 -2.18 3.70
CA TRP A 300 -7.60 -0.80 4.04
C TRP A 300 -8.87 -0.64 4.88
N GLY A 301 -9.42 -1.73 5.42
CA GLY A 301 -10.61 -1.66 6.27
C GLY A 301 -10.37 -0.81 7.52
N ALA A 302 -11.22 0.19 7.76
CA ALA A 302 -11.08 1.20 8.80
C ALA A 302 -9.79 2.06 8.69
N ALA A 303 -9.14 2.06 7.52
CA ALA A 303 -7.85 2.69 7.28
C ALA A 303 -7.78 3.42 5.93
N TYR A 304 -8.89 3.64 5.23
CA TYR A 304 -8.86 4.32 3.92
C TYR A 304 -8.40 5.78 4.02
N TYR A 305 -8.56 6.42 5.20
CA TYR A 305 -8.04 7.76 5.48
C TYR A 305 -6.50 7.85 5.39
N CYS A 306 -5.80 6.74 5.56
CA CYS A 306 -4.34 6.66 5.52
C CYS A 306 -3.77 7.20 4.20
N HIS A 307 -4.47 7.05 3.07
CA HIS A 307 -4.05 7.63 1.80
C HIS A 307 -3.93 9.17 1.86
N LEU A 308 -4.91 9.84 2.47
CA LEU A 308 -4.87 11.30 2.63
C LEU A 308 -3.86 11.70 3.71
N TRP A 309 -3.78 10.95 4.79
CA TRP A 309 -2.85 11.19 5.89
C TRP A 309 -1.40 11.16 5.41
N ALA A 310 -1.00 10.08 4.73
CA ALA A 310 0.33 9.93 4.16
C ALA A 310 0.66 11.01 3.12
N ARG A 311 -0.33 11.47 2.32
CA ARG A 311 -0.14 12.57 1.37
C ARG A 311 0.18 13.90 2.05
N ILE A 312 -0.42 14.17 3.21
CA ILE A 312 -0.15 15.39 3.99
C ILE A 312 1.30 15.35 4.49
N ILE A 313 1.69 14.24 5.13
CA ILE A 313 3.04 14.02 5.63
C ILE A 313 4.07 14.13 4.50
N ALA A 314 3.83 13.46 3.37
CA ALA A 314 4.72 13.50 2.22
C ALA A 314 4.86 14.91 1.61
N ALA A 315 3.78 15.68 1.57
CA ALA A 315 3.81 17.06 1.07
C ALA A 315 4.60 17.98 2.01
N ASP A 316 4.49 17.77 3.32
CA ASP A 316 5.25 18.50 4.33
C ASP A 316 6.74 18.17 4.26
N ALA A 317 7.09 16.88 4.22
CA ALA A 317 8.47 16.42 4.03
C ALA A 317 9.08 16.96 2.72
N PHE A 318 8.30 16.97 1.62
CA PHE A 318 8.75 17.57 0.36
C PHE A 318 8.91 19.09 0.43
N SER A 319 8.17 19.78 1.30
CA SER A 319 8.26 21.23 1.44
C SER A 319 9.62 21.68 1.97
N ALA A 320 10.24 20.88 2.85
CA ALA A 320 11.60 21.12 3.35
C ALA A 320 12.63 21.25 2.21
N PHE A 321 12.48 20.45 1.15
CA PHE A 321 13.36 20.52 -0.04
C PHE A 321 13.11 21.76 -0.90
N ARG A 322 11.94 22.41 -0.80
CA ARG A 322 11.62 23.63 -1.55
C ARG A 322 12.13 24.89 -0.89
N GLU A 323 12.32 24.88 0.43
CA GLU A 323 12.76 26.03 1.21
C GLU A 323 14.27 26.28 1.08
N VAL A 324 15.03 25.27 0.67
CA VAL A 324 16.48 25.34 0.45
C VAL A 324 16.80 25.85 -0.96
N ASP A 325 17.92 26.56 -1.13
CA ASP A 325 18.32 27.08 -2.45
C ASP A 325 18.59 25.92 -3.41
N ARG A 326 17.73 25.82 -4.44
CA ARG A 326 17.71 24.79 -5.49
C ARG A 326 19.06 24.58 -6.20
N ARG A 327 20.02 25.49 -6.03
CA ARG A 327 21.35 25.46 -6.66
C ARG A 327 22.43 24.83 -5.79
N ASN A 328 22.16 24.52 -4.52
CA ASN A 328 23.13 23.86 -3.65
C ASN A 328 22.87 22.35 -3.59
N SER A 329 23.48 21.60 -4.53
CA SER A 329 23.37 20.14 -4.58
C SER A 329 23.86 19.45 -3.29
N THR A 330 24.76 20.09 -2.56
CA THR A 330 25.28 19.58 -1.30
C THR A 330 24.23 19.67 -0.20
N GLU A 331 23.51 20.79 -0.07
CA GLU A 331 22.43 20.94 0.91
C GLU A 331 21.23 20.04 0.59
N ILE A 332 20.87 19.88 -0.69
CA ILE A 332 19.81 18.93 -1.10
C ILE A 332 20.21 17.49 -0.78
N SER A 333 21.48 17.13 -0.99
CA SER A 333 21.97 15.79 -0.62
C SER A 333 22.14 15.64 0.89
N GLU A 334 22.46 16.70 1.64
CA GLU A 334 22.54 16.67 3.09
C GLU A 334 21.14 16.47 3.68
N ILE A 335 20.13 17.21 3.21
CA ILE A 335 18.72 16.99 3.58
C ILE A 335 18.29 15.61 3.11
N GLY A 336 18.55 15.22 1.87
CA GLY A 336 18.20 13.89 1.39
C GLY A 336 18.89 12.75 2.14
N ARG A 337 20.05 12.96 2.77
CA ARG A 337 20.70 11.95 3.64
C ARG A 337 20.24 12.05 5.09
N SER A 338 20.00 13.25 5.61
CA SER A 338 19.54 13.51 6.98
C SER A 338 18.03 13.29 7.17
N GLU A 339 17.24 13.43 6.10
CA GLU A 339 15.78 13.18 5.97
C GLU A 339 15.47 11.89 5.15
N GLY A 340 16.46 11.32 4.44
CA GLY A 340 16.25 10.12 3.59
C GLY A 340 16.99 8.83 3.97
N ALA A 341 18.04 8.86 4.78
CA ALA A 341 18.77 7.62 5.16
C ALA A 341 18.69 7.29 6.66
N ASP A 342 18.59 8.30 7.52
CA ASP A 342 18.30 8.11 8.95
C ASP A 342 16.80 8.30 9.28
N SER A 343 15.98 8.60 8.28
CA SER A 343 14.73 9.36 8.40
C SER A 343 13.65 8.88 7.45
N ILE A 344 14.01 8.08 6.46
CA ILE A 344 13.10 7.06 5.89
C ILE A 344 12.94 5.86 6.84
N GLU A 345 13.54 5.87 8.02
CA GLU A 345 12.89 5.24 9.16
C GLU A 345 11.70 6.12 9.52
N VAL A 346 10.49 5.57 9.45
CA VAL A 346 9.25 6.21 9.91
C VAL A 346 9.47 6.90 11.25
N GLU A 347 10.35 6.39 12.10
CA GLU A 347 10.75 7.00 13.36
C GLU A 347 11.33 8.43 13.26
N ALA A 348 12.13 8.78 12.24
CA ALA A 348 12.77 10.10 12.15
C ALA A 348 12.05 11.11 11.23
N ILE A 349 11.31 10.67 10.20
CA ILE A 349 10.23 11.50 9.62
C ILE A 349 9.18 11.78 10.71
N THR A 350 8.82 10.82 11.56
CA THR A 350 7.91 11.05 12.69
C THR A 350 8.55 11.89 13.80
N THR A 351 9.86 11.80 14.04
CA THR A 351 10.56 12.64 15.05
C THR A 351 10.70 14.08 14.59
N SER A 352 11.11 14.34 13.34
CA SER A 352 11.19 15.67 12.74
C SER A 352 9.79 16.33 12.65
N ILE A 353 8.77 15.54 12.28
CA ILE A 353 7.37 15.99 12.22
C ILE A 353 6.72 16.16 13.60
N THR A 354 7.07 15.34 14.61
CA THR A 354 6.54 15.53 15.98
C THR A 354 7.11 16.77 16.66
N GLU A 355 8.30 17.25 16.30
CA GLU A 355 8.80 18.53 16.81
C GLU A 355 8.03 19.73 16.24
N GLY A 356 7.60 19.67 14.97
CA GLY A 356 6.73 20.68 14.35
C GLY A 356 5.26 20.61 14.77
N VAL A 357 4.78 19.43 15.17
CA VAL A 357 3.38 19.18 15.59
C VAL A 357 3.21 19.19 17.13
N LYS A 358 4.20 19.68 17.89
CA LYS A 358 4.15 19.82 19.36
C LYS A 358 2.94 20.61 19.89
N GLU A 359 2.21 21.35 19.06
CA GLU A 359 0.97 22.03 19.47
C GLU A 359 -0.33 21.21 19.26
N ALA A 360 -0.33 20.10 18.50
CA ALA A 360 -1.56 19.34 18.19
C ALA A 360 -1.61 17.88 18.70
N SER A 361 -0.47 17.29 19.11
CA SER A 361 -0.37 15.84 19.39
C SER A 361 -0.17 15.45 20.86
N ILE A 362 -0.82 16.15 21.80
CA ILE A 362 -0.84 15.76 23.23
C ILE A 362 -1.60 14.43 23.48
N VAL A 363 -2.31 13.87 22.48
CA VAL A 363 -3.20 12.71 22.70
C VAL A 363 -2.54 11.33 22.45
N SER A 364 -1.53 11.21 21.56
CA SER A 364 -0.97 9.89 21.21
C SER A 364 0.17 9.42 22.12
N PHE A 365 1.04 10.32 22.58
CA PHE A 365 2.16 9.95 23.46
C PHE A 365 1.70 9.44 24.84
N THR A 366 0.49 9.84 25.27
CA THR A 366 -0.10 9.39 26.52
C THR A 366 -0.50 7.91 26.48
N ILE A 367 -0.78 7.33 25.30
CA ILE A 367 -1.22 5.92 25.20
C ILE A 367 -0.06 4.94 25.39
N CYS A 368 1.11 5.19 24.79
CA CYS A 368 2.28 4.33 25.01
C CYS A 368 2.80 4.42 26.45
N HIS A 369 2.83 5.62 27.05
CA HIS A 369 3.18 5.76 28.46
C HIS A 369 2.12 5.18 29.41
N LEU A 370 0.82 5.20 29.05
CA LEU A 370 -0.22 4.53 29.83
C LEU A 370 -0.11 3.00 29.77
N VAL A 371 0.36 2.43 28.65
CA VAL A 371 0.61 0.98 28.53
C VAL A 371 1.81 0.57 29.39
N ASP A 372 2.91 1.31 29.38
CA ASP A 372 4.07 1.02 30.24
C ASP A 372 3.78 1.23 31.73
N VAL A 373 3.02 2.28 32.09
CA VAL A 373 2.59 2.54 33.47
C VAL A 373 1.53 1.54 33.93
N ALA A 374 0.64 1.06 33.05
CA ALA A 374 -0.32 0.01 33.39
C ALA A 374 0.35 -1.35 33.61
N ILE A 375 1.33 -1.72 32.78
CA ILE A 375 2.07 -2.98 32.91
C ILE A 375 2.96 -3.01 34.17
N THR A 376 3.52 -1.86 34.57
CA THR A 376 4.30 -1.78 35.81
C THR A 376 3.43 -1.63 37.08
N SER A 377 2.24 -1.05 36.98
CA SER A 377 1.33 -0.83 38.12
C SER A 377 0.33 -1.97 38.40
N SER A 378 0.03 -2.85 37.42
CA SER A 378 -0.96 -3.92 37.58
C SER A 378 -0.44 -5.17 38.32
N THR A 379 0.82 -5.18 38.77
CA THR A 379 1.35 -6.28 39.59
C THR A 379 0.75 -6.34 41.00
N HIS A 380 -0.03 -5.33 41.43
CA HIS A 380 -0.61 -5.28 42.79
C HIS A 380 -2.01 -4.64 42.89
N LEU A 381 -3.04 -5.11 42.17
CA LEU A 381 -4.44 -4.82 42.55
C LEU A 381 -5.42 -5.96 42.19
N PRO A 382 -6.27 -6.43 43.13
CA PRO A 382 -7.36 -7.35 42.81
C PRO A 382 -8.62 -6.57 42.42
N GLY A 383 -9.14 -6.79 41.20
CA GLY A 383 -10.47 -6.29 40.82
C GLY A 383 -10.64 -6.07 39.32
N ASN A 384 -11.54 -6.83 38.71
CA ASN A 384 -11.97 -6.77 37.32
C ASN A 384 -12.28 -5.35 36.82
N ARG A 385 -11.44 -4.81 35.93
CA ARG A 385 -11.82 -3.92 34.81
C ARG A 385 -10.80 -4.06 33.68
N GLY A 386 -11.11 -4.85 32.65
CA GLY A 386 -10.29 -4.96 31.44
C GLY A 386 -10.63 -3.85 30.44
N PHE A 387 -9.60 -3.22 29.88
CA PHE A 387 -9.68 -2.45 28.65
C PHE A 387 -9.23 -3.36 27.49
N LEU A 388 -9.96 -3.37 26.38
CA LEU A 388 -9.60 -4.09 25.16
C LEU A 388 -8.82 -3.14 24.24
N ILE A 389 -7.56 -3.46 23.93
CA ILE A 389 -6.79 -2.85 22.85
C ILE A 389 -6.49 -3.99 21.86
N GLN A 390 -6.97 -3.85 20.63
CA GLN A 390 -6.77 -4.83 19.56
C GLN A 390 -5.51 -4.43 18.77
N ILE A 391 -4.44 -5.22 18.91
CA ILE A 391 -3.23 -5.13 18.07
C ILE A 391 -3.36 -6.25 17.04
N GLY A 392 -3.65 -5.91 15.78
CA GLY A 392 -3.77 -6.88 14.70
C GLY A 392 -2.42 -7.23 14.11
N ALA A 393 -1.89 -8.42 14.40
CA ALA A 393 -0.77 -9.00 13.66
C ALA A 393 -1.30 -9.69 12.40
N GLY A 394 -1.19 -9.03 11.24
CA GLY A 394 -1.61 -9.57 9.95
C GLY A 394 -0.43 -10.04 9.11
N TYR A 395 -0.09 -11.33 9.17
CA TYR A 395 0.66 -11.99 8.10
C TYR A 395 0.06 -13.38 7.84
N GLY A 396 -0.66 -13.51 6.73
CA GLY A 396 -1.03 -14.80 6.15
C GLY A 396 0.05 -15.24 5.17
N LEU A 397 0.78 -16.31 5.50
CA LEU A 397 1.64 -17.02 4.56
C LEU A 397 0.77 -17.74 3.52
N SER A 398 0.74 -17.24 2.28
CA SER A 398 0.19 -17.95 1.13
C SER A 398 1.26 -18.86 0.55
N VAL A 399 1.09 -20.18 0.71
CA VAL A 399 1.91 -21.20 0.05
C VAL A 399 1.11 -21.70 -1.15
N GLY A 400 1.57 -21.37 -2.37
CA GLY A 400 0.99 -21.86 -3.62
C GLY A 400 1.20 -23.36 -3.83
N PRO A 401 0.38 -24.03 -4.68
CA PRO A 401 0.36 -25.47 -4.80
C PRO A 401 1.49 -25.94 -5.72
N TYR A 402 2.62 -26.36 -5.15
CA TYR A 402 3.59 -27.19 -5.88
C TYR A 402 3.38 -28.66 -5.54
N SER A 403 3.38 -29.49 -6.58
CA SER A 403 3.10 -30.91 -6.55
C SER A 403 3.92 -31.65 -5.50
N LEU A 404 3.25 -32.26 -4.52
CA LEU A 404 3.82 -33.24 -3.61
C LEU A 404 4.13 -34.53 -4.40
N ASN A 405 5.34 -34.62 -4.93
CA ASN A 405 5.99 -35.89 -5.26
C ASN A 405 7.50 -35.69 -5.16
N GLY A 406 8.09 -36.14 -4.05
CA GLY A 406 9.54 -36.33 -3.94
C GLY A 406 10.28 -35.53 -2.87
N VAL A 407 9.82 -35.53 -1.62
CA VAL A 407 10.70 -35.25 -0.45
C VAL A 407 10.23 -36.09 0.74
N SER A 408 10.49 -37.40 0.73
CA SER A 408 10.32 -38.26 1.92
C SER A 408 11.64 -38.70 2.55
N ASP A 409 12.79 -38.40 1.95
CA ASP A 409 14.04 -39.10 2.30
C ASP A 409 15.16 -38.13 2.68
N PHE A 410 14.92 -37.16 3.59
CA PHE A 410 16.04 -36.35 4.11
C PHE A 410 15.88 -35.78 5.53
N ILE A 411 15.03 -36.36 6.39
CA ILE A 411 15.01 -36.03 7.83
C ILE A 411 14.98 -37.32 8.65
N ASP A 412 16.09 -38.04 8.63
CA ASP A 412 16.48 -38.92 9.71
C ASP A 412 18.01 -38.90 9.80
N ASN A 413 18.53 -38.50 10.96
CA ASN A 413 19.95 -38.36 11.35
C ASN A 413 20.61 -36.99 11.11
N SER A 414 20.29 -36.00 11.95
CA SER A 414 21.29 -35.06 12.48
C SER A 414 20.69 -34.12 13.53
N LEU A 415 20.39 -34.63 14.73
CA LEU A 415 20.27 -33.79 15.93
C LEU A 415 21.16 -34.39 17.02
N GLY A 416 22.42 -33.97 16.98
CA GLY A 416 23.33 -34.06 18.11
C GLY A 416 22.93 -33.03 19.16
N SER A 417 22.92 -33.47 20.40
CA SER A 417 22.64 -32.75 21.63
C SER A 417 23.32 -31.38 21.75
N TYR A 418 22.54 -30.31 21.90
CA TYR A 418 22.95 -29.08 22.56
C TYR A 418 21.88 -28.66 23.59
N SER A 419 22.31 -28.59 24.84
CA SER A 419 21.55 -28.14 26.01
C SER A 419 21.63 -26.61 26.12
N LEU A 420 20.49 -25.92 26.18
CA LEU A 420 20.41 -24.50 26.53
C LEU A 420 20.29 -24.32 28.07
N PRO A 421 20.82 -23.24 28.67
CA PRO A 421 20.73 -22.97 30.11
C PRO A 421 19.31 -22.62 30.57
N ALA A 422 18.99 -23.00 31.80
CA ALA A 422 17.64 -23.05 32.38
C ALA A 422 17.07 -21.71 32.91
N ASP A 423 17.32 -20.58 32.24
CA ASP A 423 16.83 -19.25 32.65
C ASP A 423 16.03 -18.52 31.54
N MET A 424 15.24 -19.26 30.76
CA MET A 424 14.17 -18.67 29.93
C MET A 424 12.93 -19.57 30.01
N ILE A 425 12.07 -19.30 30.99
CA ILE A 425 10.80 -20.01 31.16
C ILE A 425 9.66 -18.97 31.14
N HIS A 426 8.76 -19.18 30.17
CA HIS A 426 7.37 -18.72 30.01
C HIS A 426 7.07 -17.25 29.68
N TYR A 427 6.67 -17.02 28.42
CA TYR A 427 5.38 -16.41 28.08
C TYR A 427 4.84 -17.09 26.80
N VAL A 428 3.84 -17.96 26.96
CA VAL A 428 2.93 -18.37 25.89
C VAL A 428 1.57 -17.85 26.34
N THR A 429 1.06 -16.83 25.68
CA THR A 429 -0.31 -16.37 25.88
C THR A 429 -1.26 -17.34 25.18
N GLU A 430 -2.22 -17.88 25.93
CA GLU A 430 -3.34 -18.67 25.40
C GLU A 430 -4.05 -17.86 24.30
N CYS A 431 -4.20 -18.46 23.11
CA CYS A 431 -5.05 -17.92 22.05
C CYS A 431 -6.43 -18.58 22.16
N ASP A 432 -7.44 -17.80 22.55
CA ASP A 432 -8.83 -18.20 22.38
C ASP A 432 -9.22 -18.11 20.90
N VAL A 433 -9.46 -19.27 20.28
CA VAL A 433 -10.00 -19.35 18.92
C VAL A 433 -11.52 -19.22 18.99
N THR A 434 -12.05 -18.07 18.57
CA THR A 434 -13.50 -17.90 18.41
C THR A 434 -13.92 -18.38 17.03
N LEU A 435 -14.57 -19.53 16.95
CA LEU A 435 -15.19 -20.04 15.72
C LEU A 435 -16.58 -19.39 15.55
N TYR A 436 -16.79 -18.70 14.42
CA TYR A 436 -18.12 -18.23 14.04
C TYR A 436 -18.89 -19.35 13.36
N VAL A 437 -19.91 -19.84 14.06
CA VAL A 437 -20.82 -20.87 13.58
C VAL A 437 -22.17 -20.21 13.27
N SER A 438 -22.53 -20.11 11.99
CA SER A 438 -23.84 -19.59 11.59
C SER A 438 -24.76 -20.75 11.17
N PRO A 439 -26.00 -20.83 11.69
CA PRO A 439 -26.99 -21.76 11.18
C PRO A 439 -27.38 -21.36 9.76
N ALA A 440 -27.23 -22.27 8.80
CA ALA A 440 -27.69 -22.09 7.43
C ALA A 440 -28.66 -23.20 7.04
N MET A 441 -29.60 -22.88 6.15
CA MET A 441 -30.47 -23.85 5.50
C MET A 441 -30.04 -23.96 4.04
N LEU A 442 -29.34 -25.04 3.70
CA LEU A 442 -29.07 -25.41 2.31
C LEU A 442 -30.07 -26.50 1.90
N ASN A 443 -30.87 -26.22 0.86
CA ASN A 443 -31.87 -27.14 0.31
C ASN A 443 -32.86 -27.73 1.33
N GLY A 444 -33.21 -26.97 2.38
CA GLY A 444 -34.22 -27.39 3.37
C GLY A 444 -33.72 -28.33 4.47
N GLU A 445 -32.41 -28.59 4.56
CA GLU A 445 -31.79 -29.32 5.67
C GLU A 445 -30.92 -28.41 6.55
N PRO A 446 -30.94 -28.58 7.89
CA PRO A 446 -30.11 -27.78 8.80
C PRO A 446 -28.63 -28.09 8.58
N SER A 447 -27.88 -27.06 8.20
CA SER A 447 -26.46 -27.15 7.86
C SER A 447 -25.65 -26.12 8.65
N VAL A 448 -24.42 -26.48 9.00
CA VAL A 448 -23.50 -25.64 9.78
C VAL A 448 -22.39 -25.13 8.85
N CYS A 449 -22.31 -23.81 8.66
CA CYS A 449 -21.19 -23.19 7.94
C CYS A 449 -20.12 -22.72 8.93
N VAL A 450 -18.88 -23.13 8.70
CA VAL A 450 -17.70 -22.66 9.44
C VAL A 450 -16.87 -21.80 8.50
N ALA A 451 -16.73 -20.50 8.81
CA ALA A 451 -15.84 -19.61 8.08
C ALA A 451 -14.44 -19.65 8.73
N GLY A 452 -13.45 -20.18 7.99
CA GLY A 452 -12.01 -19.92 8.12
C GLY A 452 -11.34 -20.02 9.50
N GLY A 453 -10.65 -21.14 9.76
CA GLY A 453 -9.59 -21.23 10.76
C GLY A 453 -8.45 -22.14 10.26
N GLN A 454 -7.20 -21.68 10.33
CA GLN A 454 -6.02 -22.49 10.02
C GLN A 454 -5.59 -23.30 11.27
N VAL A 455 -5.33 -24.60 11.08
CA VAL A 455 -4.77 -25.51 12.10
C VAL A 455 -3.46 -26.08 11.58
N THR A 456 -2.34 -25.85 12.27
CA THR A 456 -1.04 -26.48 12.01
C THR A 456 -0.77 -27.59 13.03
N ARG A 457 -1.09 -28.83 12.62
CA ARG A 457 -0.64 -30.13 13.19
C ARG A 457 -1.03 -30.49 14.64
N VAL A 458 -1.73 -31.63 14.78
CA VAL A 458 -2.16 -32.26 16.04
C VAL A 458 -1.04 -33.06 16.68
N GLY A 459 -0.84 -32.87 18.00
CA GLY A 459 0.01 -33.72 18.84
C GLY A 459 -0.39 -33.69 20.32
N ARG A 460 -0.99 -34.80 20.76
CA ARG A 460 -1.31 -35.26 22.14
C ARG A 460 -2.59 -34.79 22.84
N GLN A 461 -3.25 -35.80 23.40
CA GLN A 461 -4.55 -35.86 24.07
C GLN A 461 -4.69 -34.86 25.21
N PHE A 462 -5.88 -34.27 25.34
CA PHE A 462 -6.40 -33.78 26.63
C PHE A 462 -7.80 -34.32 26.89
N ASN A 463 -7.99 -34.79 28.13
CA ASN A 463 -9.24 -35.28 28.68
C ASN A 463 -10.23 -34.12 28.86
N ALA A 464 -11.52 -34.42 28.68
CA ALA A 464 -12.62 -33.50 28.89
C ALA A 464 -12.62 -32.93 30.32
N VAL A 465 -12.64 -31.61 30.44
CA VAL A 465 -12.97 -30.90 31.67
C VAL A 465 -14.40 -30.37 31.52
N GLU A 466 -15.25 -30.78 32.44
CA GLU A 466 -16.66 -30.43 32.55
C GLU A 466 -16.87 -28.91 32.70
N LEU A 467 -17.66 -28.31 31.81
CA LEU A 467 -18.23 -26.99 32.05
C LEU A 467 -19.55 -27.15 32.80
N ASN A 468 -19.56 -26.55 33.99
CA ASN A 468 -20.67 -26.54 34.93
C ASN A 468 -21.92 -25.87 34.33
N GLN A 469 -23.06 -26.48 34.64
CA GLN A 469 -24.39 -26.19 34.09
C GLN A 469 -24.94 -24.83 34.52
N GLY A 470 -25.71 -24.20 33.62
CA GLY A 470 -26.49 -23.02 33.93
C GLY A 470 -27.43 -22.53 32.83
N SER A 471 -28.29 -23.41 32.30
CA SER A 471 -29.67 -23.16 31.81
C SER A 471 -30.05 -23.97 30.56
N GLN A 472 -31.32 -24.37 30.55
CA GLN A 472 -31.93 -25.50 29.85
C GLN A 472 -32.06 -25.32 28.32
N PHE A 473 -31.69 -26.35 27.55
CA PHE A 473 -32.48 -26.82 26.41
C PHE A 473 -32.42 -28.35 26.31
N SER A 474 -33.59 -28.93 26.07
CA SER A 474 -33.95 -30.34 26.19
C SER A 474 -33.48 -31.20 25.01
N GLN A 475 -32.91 -32.37 25.34
CA GLN A 475 -32.97 -33.65 24.64
C GLN A 475 -32.97 -33.66 23.10
N PHE A 476 -31.85 -34.10 22.51
CA PHE A 476 -31.89 -35.03 21.39
C PHE A 476 -30.89 -36.18 21.60
N SER A 477 -31.38 -37.39 21.39
CA SER A 477 -30.73 -38.66 21.64
C SER A 477 -29.57 -38.93 20.68
N SER A 478 -28.55 -39.59 21.22
CA SER A 478 -27.48 -40.27 20.50
C SER A 478 -28.03 -41.20 19.40
N ASP A 479 -27.64 -40.97 18.16
CA ASP A 479 -27.41 -42.07 17.23
C ASP A 479 -26.41 -41.66 16.15
N GLN A 480 -25.38 -42.50 16.01
CA GLN A 480 -24.28 -42.36 15.05
C GLN A 480 -24.81 -42.34 13.61
N ARG A 481 -24.51 -41.28 12.85
CA ARG A 481 -24.30 -41.38 11.39
C ARG A 481 -23.19 -40.41 10.96
N SER A 482 -22.24 -40.95 10.23
CA SER A 482 -21.16 -40.28 9.50
C SER A 482 -21.67 -39.07 8.70
N ALA A 483 -21.12 -37.89 8.95
CA ALA A 483 -21.29 -36.74 8.08
C ALA A 483 -20.14 -36.71 7.04
N SER A 484 -20.49 -36.88 5.77
CA SER A 484 -19.61 -36.72 4.61
C SER A 484 -19.28 -35.23 4.44
N ILE A 485 -18.00 -34.88 4.32
CA ILE A 485 -17.58 -33.51 3.95
C ILE A 485 -17.59 -33.42 2.42
N HIS A 486 -18.47 -32.58 1.87
CA HIS A 486 -18.48 -32.26 0.44
C HIS A 486 -17.73 -30.94 0.21
N PHE A 487 -16.70 -30.97 -0.62
CA PHE A 487 -16.08 -29.77 -1.19
C PHE A 487 -16.88 -29.35 -2.41
N CYS A 488 -17.52 -28.19 -2.36
CA CYS A 488 -18.15 -27.57 -3.53
C CYS A 488 -17.14 -26.64 -4.20
N THR A 489 -16.55 -27.07 -5.33
CA THR A 489 -15.93 -26.16 -6.28
C THR A 489 -17.04 -25.60 -7.18
N THR A 490 -17.26 -24.30 -7.16
CA THR A 490 -18.09 -23.63 -8.18
C THR A 490 -17.14 -22.86 -9.10
N GLU A 491 -17.06 -23.35 -10.34
CA GLU A 491 -16.64 -22.55 -11.48
C GLU A 491 -17.55 -21.32 -11.61
N LEU A 492 -16.94 -20.14 -11.76
CA LEU A 492 -17.49 -18.98 -12.47
C LEU A 492 -16.33 -18.13 -12.99
#